data_AF-K1Q755-F1
#
_entry.id   AF-K1Q755-F1
#
_cell.length_a   1.000
_cell.length_b   1.000
_cell.length_c   1.000
_cell.angle_alpha   90.00
_cell.angle_beta   90.00
_cell.angle_gamma   90.00
#
_symmetry.space_group_name_H-M   'P 1'
#
loop_
_entity.id
_entity.type
_entity.pdbx_description
1 polymer ?
#
loop_
_entity_poly.entity_id
_entity_poly.type
_entity_poly.pdbx_seq_one_letter_code
_entity_poly.pdbx_strand_id
1 'polypeptide(L)'
;MELPFCVLEILLCLTFIFACDPGWYGDDCKLPCPENCFDKVCDVIEGTCHNCSHGYTGSYCDLSCPKGTYGRDCASVCKGYCKNGCNSVTGKCDNGCEQGWYTDECHTVCPKGSYGQDCRSKCGRCRDKVACHHVTGQCVSGCEPGYTGQNCNNGEGKH
;
A
#
# COMPACT_ATOMS: atom_id res chain seq x y z
N MET A 1 62.10 2.15 9.58
CA MET A 1 62.82 3.21 10.31
C MET A 1 62.59 4.49 9.51
N GLU A 2 61.83 5.49 9.92
CA GLU A 2 61.17 5.79 11.19
C GLU A 2 59.93 6.64 10.84
N LEU A 3 58.86 6.46 11.62
CA LEU A 3 57.71 7.36 11.64
C LEU A 3 58.12 8.63 12.42
N PRO A 4 58.16 9.83 11.84
CA PRO A 4 58.05 11.03 12.65
C PRO A 4 56.55 11.27 12.93
N PHE A 5 56.23 11.82 14.10
CA PHE A 5 54.90 12.33 14.52
C PHE A 5 53.91 11.36 15.19
N CYS A 6 54.24 10.08 15.44
CA CYS A 6 53.28 9.10 15.97
C CYS A 6 53.01 9.10 17.50
N VAL A 7 53.41 10.12 18.29
CA VAL A 7 53.39 9.95 19.77
C VAL A 7 52.63 11.02 20.56
N LEU A 8 52.30 12.19 20.01
CA LEU A 8 51.66 13.27 20.78
C LEU A 8 50.17 13.52 20.44
N GLU A 9 49.68 12.98 19.33
CA GLU A 9 48.29 13.14 18.86
C GLU A 9 47.39 11.93 19.20
N ILE A 10 47.85 10.97 20.01
CA ILE A 10 47.11 9.72 20.26
C ILE A 10 45.74 10.00 20.91
N LEU A 11 45.60 11.03 21.77
CA LEU A 11 44.32 11.31 22.42
C LEU A 11 43.32 12.08 21.55
N LEU A 12 43.79 12.82 20.54
CA LEU A 12 42.92 13.55 19.59
C LEU A 12 42.61 12.72 18.34
N CYS A 13 43.52 11.83 17.93
CA CYS A 13 43.29 10.87 16.85
C CYS A 13 42.25 9.80 17.23
N LEU A 14 42.12 9.44 18.52
CA LEU A 14 41.07 8.53 19.00
C LEU A 14 39.67 9.14 18.99
N THR A 15 39.54 10.45 18.79
CA THR A 15 38.25 11.16 18.72
C THR A 15 37.86 11.61 17.30
N PHE A 16 38.74 11.40 16.30
CA PHE A 16 38.44 11.63 14.89
C PHE A 16 37.90 10.35 14.24
N ILE A 17 36.65 10.05 14.59
CA ILE A 17 35.58 9.46 13.77
C ILE A 17 36.06 8.76 12.47
N PHE A 18 36.28 7.44 12.53
CA PHE A 18 36.21 6.55 11.36
C PHE A 18 34.75 6.41 10.91
N ALA A 19 34.12 7.50 10.48
CA ALA A 19 32.81 7.42 9.85
C ALA A 19 33.04 7.01 8.39
N CYS A 20 32.33 5.97 7.97
CA CYS A 20 32.27 5.62 6.57
C CYS A 20 31.67 6.75 5.74
N ASP A 21 32.05 6.82 4.47
CA ASP A 21 31.35 7.68 3.51
C ASP A 21 29.85 7.30 3.47
N PRO A 22 28.94 8.26 3.25
CA PRO A 22 27.51 7.98 3.19
C PRO A 22 27.19 6.83 2.22
N GLY A 23 26.38 5.88 2.69
CA GLY A 23 26.03 4.69 1.92
C GLY A 23 26.96 3.50 2.10
N TRP A 24 27.93 3.57 3.02
CA TRP A 24 28.85 2.47 3.35
C TRP A 24 28.90 2.18 4.85
N TYR A 25 29.19 0.93 5.21
CA TYR A 25 29.31 0.46 6.59
C TYR A 25 30.37 -0.65 6.75
N GLY A 26 30.60 -1.04 8.00
CA GLY A 26 31.53 -2.10 8.42
C GLY A 26 32.92 -1.58 8.76
N ASP A 27 33.74 -2.44 9.37
CA ASP A 27 35.06 -2.07 9.93
C ASP A 27 36.03 -1.40 8.93
N ASP A 28 35.87 -1.71 7.64
CA ASP A 28 36.68 -1.18 6.53
C ASP A 28 35.91 -0.23 5.59
N CYS A 29 34.63 0.07 5.87
CA CYS A 29 33.75 0.88 5.01
C CYS A 29 33.61 0.38 3.56
N LYS A 30 33.67 -0.95 3.37
CA LYS A 30 33.59 -1.61 2.05
C LYS A 30 32.24 -2.27 1.79
N LEU A 31 31.33 -2.25 2.75
CA LEU A 31 30.00 -2.83 2.60
C LEU A 31 29.02 -1.72 2.25
N PRO A 32 28.29 -1.79 1.13
CA PRO A 32 27.29 -0.78 0.81
C PRO A 32 26.06 -0.96 1.70
N CYS A 33 25.47 0.14 2.16
CA CYS A 33 24.20 0.12 2.87
C CYS A 33 23.13 -0.65 2.07
N PRO A 34 22.19 -1.35 2.74
CA PRO A 34 21.11 -2.04 2.09
C PRO A 34 20.34 -1.16 1.09
N GLU A 35 19.88 -1.77 0.00
CA GLU A 35 19.35 -1.04 -1.15
C GLU A 35 18.16 -0.13 -0.77
N ASN A 36 17.27 -0.63 0.08
CA ASN A 36 16.04 0.06 0.43
C ASN A 36 16.15 0.86 1.73
N CYS A 37 17.34 1.06 2.31
CA CYS A 37 17.49 2.08 3.35
C CYS A 37 17.10 3.45 2.76
N PHE A 38 16.32 4.23 3.50
CA PHE A 38 15.97 5.58 3.10
C PHE A 38 17.23 6.44 2.95
N ASP A 39 17.36 7.15 1.83
CA ASP A 39 18.54 7.94 1.45
C ASP A 39 19.89 7.20 1.54
N LYS A 40 19.88 5.86 1.46
CA LYS A 40 21.07 5.00 1.67
C LYS A 40 21.74 5.22 3.02
N VAL A 41 21.00 5.62 4.06
CA VAL A 41 21.52 5.79 5.41
C VAL A 41 21.34 4.50 6.21
N CYS A 42 22.44 3.96 6.71
CA CYS A 42 22.46 2.80 7.60
C CYS A 42 23.45 3.01 8.75
N ASP A 43 23.30 2.21 9.81
CA ASP A 43 24.25 2.15 10.91
C ASP A 43 25.64 1.76 10.37
N VAL A 44 26.66 2.53 10.76
CA VAL A 44 28.01 2.39 10.19
C VAL A 44 28.73 1.12 10.65
N ILE A 45 28.25 0.46 11.71
CA ILE A 45 28.82 -0.78 12.26
C ILE A 45 28.00 -1.98 11.79
N GLU A 46 26.71 -1.99 12.08
CA GLU A 46 25.81 -3.12 11.83
C GLU A 46 25.20 -3.12 10.42
N GLY A 47 25.15 -1.98 9.75
CA GLY A 47 24.51 -1.83 8.44
C GLY A 47 22.98 -1.82 8.49
N THR A 48 22.38 -1.72 9.68
CA THR A 48 20.93 -1.66 9.86
C THR A 48 20.36 -0.31 9.43
N CYS A 49 19.21 -0.29 8.79
CA CYS A 49 18.57 0.94 8.34
C CYS A 49 17.78 1.59 9.49
N HIS A 50 17.90 2.92 9.64
CA HIS A 50 17.02 3.67 10.56
C HIS A 50 15.59 3.78 10.04
N ASN A 51 15.44 3.96 8.72
CA ASN A 51 14.16 3.98 8.02
C ASN A 51 14.31 3.27 6.67
N CYS A 52 13.22 2.66 6.23
CA CYS A 52 13.07 2.02 4.94
C CYS A 52 12.39 2.93 3.93
N SER A 53 12.83 2.80 2.68
CA SER A 53 12.16 3.36 1.51
C SER A 53 10.74 2.81 1.38
N HIS A 54 9.93 3.47 0.54
CA HIS A 54 8.54 3.07 0.34
C HIS A 54 8.43 1.62 -0.15
N GLY A 55 7.54 0.85 0.47
CA GLY A 55 7.30 -0.54 0.09
C GLY A 55 8.15 -1.58 0.81
N TYR A 56 9.04 -1.16 1.72
CA TYR A 56 9.96 -2.04 2.43
C TYR A 56 9.94 -1.83 3.95
N THR A 57 10.36 -2.87 4.68
CA THR A 57 10.46 -2.92 6.14
C THR A 57 11.53 -3.93 6.57
N GLY A 58 11.72 -4.08 7.89
CA GLY A 58 12.77 -4.90 8.50
C GLY A 58 14.05 -4.12 8.76
N SER A 59 14.94 -4.68 9.60
CA SER A 59 16.16 -3.99 10.04
C SER A 59 17.13 -3.65 8.91
N TYR A 60 17.04 -4.34 7.77
CA TYR A 60 17.87 -4.10 6.58
C TYR A 60 17.02 -3.69 5.36
N CYS A 61 15.72 -3.40 5.55
CA CYS A 61 14.78 -3.04 4.49
C CYS A 61 14.73 -4.04 3.31
N ASP A 62 14.95 -5.32 3.61
CA ASP A 62 14.96 -6.44 2.67
C ASP A 62 13.59 -7.13 2.55
N LEU A 63 12.65 -6.78 3.44
CA LEU A 63 11.29 -7.32 3.42
C LEU A 63 10.36 -6.34 2.71
N SER A 64 9.57 -6.86 1.77
CA SER A 64 8.44 -6.09 1.22
C SER A 64 7.36 -5.86 2.27
N CYS A 65 6.61 -4.76 2.13
CA CYS A 65 5.50 -4.50 3.05
C CYS A 65 4.53 -5.68 3.12
N PRO A 66 4.06 -6.03 4.33
CA PRO A 66 3.02 -7.03 4.48
C PRO A 66 1.73 -6.55 3.78
N LYS A 67 0.96 -7.50 3.25
CA LYS A 67 -0.31 -7.21 2.59
C LYS A 67 -1.20 -6.38 3.52
N GLY A 68 -1.78 -5.31 2.98
CA GLY A 68 -2.61 -4.38 3.74
C GLY A 68 -1.86 -3.16 4.28
N THR A 69 -0.54 -3.05 4.04
CA THR A 69 0.26 -1.87 4.41
C THR A 69 1.07 -1.34 3.23
N TYR A 70 1.43 -0.06 3.29
CA TYR A 70 2.19 0.61 2.24
C TYR A 70 2.98 1.82 2.77
N GLY A 71 3.80 2.39 1.89
CA GLY A 71 4.56 3.62 2.13
C GLY A 71 5.89 3.38 2.84
N ARG A 72 6.48 4.45 3.36
CA ARG A 72 7.73 4.41 4.14
C ARG A 72 7.52 3.56 5.38
N ASP A 73 8.47 2.66 5.66
CA ASP A 73 8.42 1.73 6.80
C ASP A 73 7.11 0.91 6.90
N CYS A 74 6.34 0.84 5.81
CA CYS A 74 5.00 0.26 5.80
C CYS A 74 4.04 0.88 6.85
N ALA A 75 4.26 2.15 7.21
CA ALA A 75 3.52 2.82 8.28
C ALA A 75 2.07 3.18 7.92
N SER A 76 1.68 3.08 6.64
CA SER A 76 0.32 3.37 6.19
C SER A 76 -0.47 2.08 5.94
N VAL A 77 -1.77 2.12 6.24
CA VAL A 77 -2.70 0.99 6.06
C VAL A 77 -3.53 1.19 4.80
N CYS A 78 -3.67 0.15 3.97
CA CYS A 78 -4.58 0.15 2.83
C CYS A 78 -6.03 0.39 3.33
N LYS A 79 -6.64 1.52 2.96
CA LYS A 79 -8.02 1.85 3.38
C LYS A 79 -9.09 1.32 2.43
N GLY A 80 -8.69 0.95 1.20
CA GLY A 80 -9.58 0.58 0.11
C GLY A 80 -9.91 -0.91 0.04
N TYR A 81 -10.99 -1.22 -0.66
CA TYR A 81 -11.37 -2.57 -1.06
C TYR A 81 -10.67 -2.95 -2.37
N CYS A 82 -9.32 -2.97 -2.35
CA CYS A 82 -8.50 -3.31 -3.50
C CYS A 82 -8.53 -4.81 -3.78
N LYS A 83 -8.65 -5.21 -5.06
CA LYS A 83 -8.42 -6.61 -5.45
C LYS A 83 -6.97 -7.00 -5.19
N ASN A 84 -6.79 -8.07 -4.42
CA ASN A 84 -5.47 -8.62 -4.05
C ASN A 84 -4.58 -7.69 -3.21
N GLY A 85 -5.16 -6.68 -2.55
CA GLY A 85 -4.43 -5.70 -1.73
C GLY A 85 -3.97 -4.47 -2.51
N CYS A 86 -3.52 -3.44 -1.78
CA CYS A 86 -3.02 -2.21 -2.37
C CYS A 86 -1.51 -2.30 -2.70
N ASN A 87 -1.05 -1.44 -3.61
CA ASN A 87 0.35 -1.30 -3.95
C ASN A 87 1.16 -0.89 -2.70
N SER A 88 2.21 -1.65 -2.37
CA SER A 88 3.02 -1.43 -1.16
C SER A 88 3.81 -0.12 -1.16
N VAL A 89 4.04 0.49 -2.32
CA VAL A 89 4.76 1.76 -2.47
C VAL A 89 3.80 2.95 -2.40
N THR A 90 2.71 2.90 -3.16
CA THR A 90 1.81 4.04 -3.40
C THR A 90 0.50 3.99 -2.64
N GLY A 91 0.07 2.81 -2.18
CA GLY A 91 -1.22 2.59 -1.54
C GLY A 91 -2.42 2.49 -2.50
N LYS A 92 -2.19 2.56 -3.82
CA LYS A 92 -3.26 2.52 -4.84
C LYS A 92 -3.70 1.09 -5.16
N CYS A 93 -4.91 0.93 -5.69
CA CYS A 93 -5.45 -0.36 -6.10
C CYS A 93 -5.14 -0.64 -7.58
N ASP A 94 -3.90 -1.04 -7.90
CA ASP A 94 -3.45 -1.23 -9.30
C ASP A 94 -4.25 -2.31 -10.06
N ASN A 95 -4.80 -3.29 -9.35
CA ASN A 95 -5.64 -4.36 -9.91
C ASN A 95 -7.14 -4.01 -9.90
N GLY A 96 -7.48 -2.76 -9.58
CA GLY A 96 -8.85 -2.28 -9.43
C GLY A 96 -9.53 -2.70 -8.12
N CYS A 97 -10.82 -2.41 -8.04
CA CYS A 97 -11.63 -2.59 -6.83
C CYS A 97 -12.34 -3.93 -6.80
N GLU A 98 -12.59 -4.42 -5.59
CA GLU A 98 -13.59 -5.45 -5.35
C GLU A 98 -14.97 -4.98 -5.85
N GLN A 99 -15.82 -5.95 -6.23
CA GLN A 99 -17.16 -5.63 -6.71
C GLN A 99 -17.95 -4.79 -5.71
N GLY A 100 -18.69 -3.82 -6.22
CA GLY A 100 -19.46 -2.88 -5.40
C GLY A 100 -18.68 -1.68 -4.90
N TRP A 101 -17.39 -1.56 -5.24
CA TRP A 101 -16.54 -0.41 -4.92
C TRP A 101 -15.93 0.18 -6.20
N TYR A 102 -15.64 1.48 -6.18
CA TYR A 102 -15.00 2.20 -7.28
C TYR A 102 -14.11 3.33 -6.75
N THR A 103 -13.44 4.08 -7.65
CA THR A 103 -12.30 5.03 -7.47
C THR A 103 -10.94 4.35 -7.42
N ASP A 104 -9.85 5.11 -7.61
CA ASP A 104 -8.47 4.59 -7.63
C ASP A 104 -8.07 3.99 -6.27
N GLU A 105 -8.66 4.49 -5.18
CA GLU A 105 -8.46 4.01 -3.81
C GLU A 105 -9.52 3.02 -3.34
N CYS A 106 -10.52 2.68 -4.17
CA CYS A 106 -11.58 1.71 -3.85
C CYS A 106 -12.28 1.92 -2.50
N HIS A 107 -12.44 3.18 -2.08
CA HIS A 107 -13.07 3.55 -0.82
C HIS A 107 -14.53 4.01 -0.97
N THR A 108 -15.03 4.10 -2.22
CA THR A 108 -16.38 4.58 -2.50
C THR A 108 -17.25 3.43 -2.98
N VAL A 109 -18.41 3.26 -2.33
CA VAL A 109 -19.45 2.30 -2.73
C VAL A 109 -20.09 2.73 -4.05
N CYS A 110 -20.45 1.77 -4.92
CA CYS A 110 -21.09 2.07 -6.20
C CYS A 110 -22.22 3.11 -6.10
N PRO A 111 -22.30 4.05 -7.05
CA PRO A 111 -23.32 5.08 -7.04
C PRO A 111 -24.71 4.47 -7.15
N LYS A 112 -25.71 5.17 -6.60
CA LYS A 112 -27.09 4.70 -6.58
C LYS A 112 -27.56 4.31 -7.98
N GLY A 113 -28.20 3.13 -8.08
CA GLY A 113 -28.67 2.60 -9.36
C GLY A 113 -27.63 1.76 -10.11
N SER A 114 -26.46 1.52 -9.53
CA SER A 114 -25.43 0.64 -10.12
C SER A 114 -24.84 -0.33 -9.09
N TYR A 115 -24.30 -1.44 -9.60
CA TYR A 115 -23.71 -2.49 -8.77
C TYR A 115 -22.64 -3.31 -9.53
N GLY A 116 -21.98 -4.23 -8.82
CA GLY A 116 -21.08 -5.21 -9.39
C GLY A 116 -19.68 -4.67 -9.68
N GLN A 117 -18.96 -5.33 -10.59
CA GLN A 117 -17.59 -4.93 -10.94
C GLN A 117 -17.57 -3.56 -11.61
N ASP A 118 -16.71 -2.67 -11.12
CA ASP A 118 -16.55 -1.29 -11.60
C ASP A 118 -17.88 -0.53 -11.70
N CYS A 119 -18.90 -0.94 -10.95
CA CYS A 119 -20.25 -0.38 -10.98
C CYS A 119 -20.90 -0.37 -12.38
N ARG A 120 -20.55 -1.35 -13.23
CA ARG A 120 -21.03 -1.42 -14.62
C ARG A 120 -22.46 -1.95 -14.75
N SER A 121 -22.95 -2.72 -13.78
CA SER A 121 -24.31 -3.25 -13.80
C SER A 121 -25.31 -2.21 -13.30
N LYS A 122 -26.52 -2.20 -13.87
CA LYS A 122 -27.61 -1.28 -13.48
C LYS A 122 -28.66 -2.00 -12.66
N CYS A 123 -29.14 -1.38 -11.59
CA CYS A 123 -30.24 -1.92 -10.80
C CYS A 123 -31.50 -2.09 -11.67
N GLY A 124 -32.28 -3.13 -11.36
CA GLY A 124 -33.64 -3.27 -11.90
C GLY A 124 -34.64 -2.33 -11.24
N ARG A 125 -35.92 -2.68 -11.29
CA ARG A 125 -37.02 -1.84 -10.79
C ARG A 125 -37.30 -2.09 -9.31
N CYS A 126 -36.43 -1.58 -8.44
CA CYS A 126 -36.61 -1.66 -6.98
C CYS A 126 -37.65 -0.63 -6.48
N ARG A 127 -38.52 -1.03 -5.54
CA ARG A 127 -39.46 -0.14 -4.83
C ARG A 127 -38.66 0.87 -3.98
N ASP A 128 -39.03 2.14 -3.96
CA ASP A 128 -38.43 3.23 -3.13
C ASP A 128 -37.18 3.95 -3.64
N LYS A 129 -36.73 3.71 -4.89
CA LYS A 129 -35.48 4.30 -5.44
C LYS A 129 -34.23 4.02 -4.58
N VAL A 130 -34.33 3.09 -3.63
CA VAL A 130 -33.17 2.57 -2.89
C VAL A 130 -32.35 1.79 -3.89
N ALA A 131 -31.11 2.23 -4.07
CA ALA A 131 -30.15 1.54 -4.91
C ALA A 131 -30.11 0.08 -4.48
N CYS A 132 -30.28 -0.82 -5.43
CA CYS A 132 -30.05 -2.23 -5.21
C CYS A 132 -28.69 -2.46 -4.53
N HIS A 133 -28.54 -3.59 -3.84
CA HIS A 133 -27.31 -3.92 -3.13
C HIS A 133 -26.10 -3.76 -4.05
N HIS A 134 -25.16 -2.89 -3.67
CA HIS A 134 -24.06 -2.43 -4.53
C HIS A 134 -23.14 -3.55 -5.06
N VAL A 135 -23.12 -4.70 -4.38
CA VAL A 135 -22.37 -5.88 -4.85
C VAL A 135 -23.22 -6.76 -5.77
N THR A 136 -24.44 -7.10 -5.35
CA THR A 136 -25.21 -8.21 -5.92
C THR A 136 -26.35 -7.78 -6.84
N GLY A 137 -26.77 -6.53 -6.76
CA GLY A 137 -27.91 -6.00 -7.51
C GLY A 137 -29.27 -6.32 -6.90
N GLN A 138 -29.32 -6.88 -5.69
CA GLN A 138 -30.56 -7.30 -5.05
C GLN A 138 -31.38 -6.09 -4.54
N CYS A 139 -32.68 -6.08 -4.83
CA CYS A 139 -33.62 -5.08 -4.32
C CYS A 139 -34.13 -5.51 -2.93
N VAL A 140 -33.61 -4.90 -1.88
CA VAL A 140 -33.95 -5.23 -0.48
C VAL A 140 -35.40 -4.85 -0.11
N SER A 141 -35.94 -3.81 -0.75
CA SER A 141 -37.32 -3.33 -0.60
C SER A 141 -38.33 -4.04 -1.52
N GLY A 142 -37.86 -5.05 -2.28
CA GLY A 142 -38.67 -5.73 -3.28
C GLY A 142 -38.86 -4.92 -4.58
N CYS A 143 -39.73 -5.42 -5.46
CA CYS A 143 -39.91 -4.90 -6.81
C CYS A 143 -41.07 -3.92 -6.92
N GLU A 144 -40.96 -3.00 -7.88
CA GLU A 144 -42.10 -2.23 -8.38
C GLU A 144 -43.18 -3.18 -8.96
N PRO A 145 -44.47 -2.79 -8.95
CA PRO A 145 -45.54 -3.59 -9.51
C PRO A 145 -45.24 -4.03 -10.96
N GLY A 146 -45.46 -5.31 -11.26
CA GLY A 146 -45.18 -5.89 -12.57
C GLY A 146 -43.75 -6.40 -12.77
N TYR A 147 -42.87 -6.24 -11.77
CA TYR A 147 -41.51 -6.78 -11.79
C TYR A 147 -41.31 -7.88 -10.74
N THR A 148 -40.50 -8.88 -11.08
CA THR A 148 -40.20 -10.03 -10.21
C THR A 148 -38.70 -10.40 -10.22
N GLY A 149 -38.32 -11.30 -9.30
CA GLY A 149 -36.95 -11.75 -9.11
C GLY A 149 -36.15 -10.90 -8.11
N GLN A 150 -35.01 -11.41 -7.63
CA GLN A 150 -34.20 -10.73 -6.60
C GLN A 150 -33.68 -9.35 -7.01
N ASN A 151 -33.39 -9.17 -8.31
CA ASN A 151 -32.86 -7.93 -8.86
C ASN A 151 -33.95 -7.12 -9.61
N CYS A 152 -35.20 -7.58 -9.61
CA CYS A 152 -36.34 -6.92 -10.27
C CYS A 152 -36.10 -6.60 -11.76
N ASN A 153 -35.51 -7.55 -12.49
CA ASN A 153 -35.20 -7.45 -13.91
C ASN A 153 -36.27 -8.06 -14.81
N ASN A 154 -37.15 -8.92 -14.27
CA ASN A 154 -38.16 -9.64 -15.04
C ASN A 154 -39.48 -8.87 -14.96
N GLY A 155 -39.84 -8.17 -16.03
CA GLY A 155 -41.12 -7.46 -16.13
C GLY A 155 -42.17 -8.28 -16.88
N GLU A 156 -43.31 -8.53 -16.26
CA GLU A 156 -44.49 -9.08 -16.95
C GLU A 156 -45.32 -7.90 -17.49
N GLY A 157 -45.26 -7.65 -18.81
CA GLY A 157 -46.12 -6.66 -19.47
C GLY A 157 -45.48 -5.65 -20.42
N LYS A 158 -44.52 -6.07 -21.27
CA LYS A 158 -44.18 -5.33 -22.51
C LYS A 158 -44.12 -6.27 -23.71
N HIS A 159 -45.29 -6.70 -24.17
CA HIS A 159 -45.52 -7.02 -25.57
C HIS A 159 -46.74 -6.22 -26.01
#